data_AF-A0A7W4IX46-F1
#
_entry.id   AF-A0A7W4IX46-F1
#
_cell.length_a   1.000
_cell.length_b   1.000
_cell.length_c   1.000
_cell.angle_alpha   90.00
_cell.angle_beta   90.00
_cell.angle_gamma   90.00
#
_symmetry.space_group_name_H-M   'P 1'
#
loop_
_entity.id
_entity.type
_entity.pdbx_description
1 polymer ?
#
loop_
_entity_poly.entity_id
_entity_poly.type
_entity_poly.pdbx_seq_one_letter_code
_entity_poly.pdbx_strand_id
1 'polypeptide(L)' 'MPSLKKRGRPKCVRSGGSVPRLILLSDACRPDGEPRVGVLMPGCRLPVLFPSIAAASAAIEAGRAAR' A
#
# COMPACT_ATOMS: atom_id res chain seq x y z
N MET A 1 -7.56 8.47 30.12
CA MET A 1 -7.39 8.59 28.65
C MET A 1 -6.06 7.97 28.26
N PRO A 2 -6.00 6.80 27.57
CA PRO A 2 -4.72 6.23 27.18
C PRO A 2 -4.10 7.00 26.02
N SER A 3 -2.84 7.39 26.17
CA SER A 3 -2.12 8.27 25.25
C SER A 3 -1.82 7.61 23.89
N LEU A 4 -2.01 8.38 22.81
CA LEU A 4 -1.74 8.06 21.40
C LEU A 4 -0.24 7.89 21.04
N LYS A 5 0.64 7.53 21.99
CA LYS A 5 2.11 7.54 21.81
C LYS A 5 2.74 6.30 21.16
N LYS A 6 1.96 5.33 20.65
CA LYS A 6 2.51 4.10 20.03
C LYS A 6 1.92 3.75 18.66
N ARG A 7 1.45 4.71 17.86
CA ARG A 7 1.28 4.44 16.43
C ARG A 7 2.65 4.60 15.80
N GLY A 8 3.34 3.48 15.57
CA GLY A 8 4.64 3.45 14.90
C GLY A 8 4.57 4.33 13.67
N ARG A 9 5.54 5.25 13.52
CA ARG A 9 5.64 6.07 12.31
C ARG A 9 5.59 5.11 11.11
N PRO A 10 4.80 5.40 10.05
CA PRO A 10 4.77 4.55 8.88
C PRO A 10 6.21 4.36 8.41
N LYS A 11 6.69 3.11 8.50
CA LYS A 11 8.06 2.77 8.15
C LYS A 11 8.17 3.00 6.65
N CYS A 12 8.85 4.07 6.23
CA CYS A 12 9.09 4.34 4.81
C CYS A 12 9.91 3.19 4.24
N VAL A 13 9.26 2.29 3.49
CA VAL A 13 9.95 1.22 2.78
C VAL A 13 10.40 1.78 1.44
N ARG A 14 11.71 1.97 1.25
CA ARG A 14 12.27 2.17 -0.09
C ARG A 14 12.15 0.83 -0.84
N SER A 15 11.25 0.74 -1.82
CA SER A 15 11.31 -0.34 -2.79
C SER A 15 12.49 -0.10 -3.71
N GLY A 16 13.60 -0.81 -3.47
CA GLY A 16 14.71 -0.92 -4.42
C GLY A 16 14.43 -1.84 -5.62
N GLY A 17 13.21 -2.39 -5.72
CA GLY A 17 12.80 -3.26 -6.83
C GLY A 17 12.41 -2.45 -8.07
N SER A 18 12.70 -3.00 -9.25
CA SER A 18 12.33 -2.44 -10.56
C SER A 18 10.87 -2.66 -10.95
N VAL A 19 10.09 -3.35 -10.11
CA VAL A 19 8.72 -3.81 -10.39
C VAL A 19 7.76 -3.30 -9.30
N PRO A 20 6.53 -2.89 -9.65
CA PRO A 20 5.48 -2.58 -8.68
C PRO A 20 5.22 -3.77 -7.75
N ARG A 21 5.04 -3.50 -6.45
CA ARG A 21 4.72 -4.54 -5.45
C ARG A 21 3.41 -4.24 -4.75
N LEU A 22 2.55 -5.24 -4.65
CA LEU A 22 1.34 -5.16 -3.85
C LEU A 22 1.69 -5.42 -2.39
N ILE A 23 1.23 -4.56 -1.49
CA ILE A 23 1.44 -4.69 -0.04
C ILE A 23 0.10 -4.73 0.68
N LEU A 24 -0.01 -5.62 1.66
CA LEU A 24 -1.14 -5.70 2.56
C LEU A 24 -0.79 -4.92 3.82
N LEU A 25 -1.64 -3.97 4.19
CA LEU A 25 -1.50 -3.19 5.41
C LEU A 25 -2.34 -3.85 6.50
N SER A 26 -1.66 -4.52 7.43
CA SER A 26 -2.24 -5.25 8.56
C SER A 26 -2.95 -4.35 9.58
N ASP A 27 -2.72 -3.05 9.51
CA ASP A 27 -3.01 -2.11 10.60
C ASP A 27 -4.47 -1.67 10.69
N ALA A 28 -5.31 -2.06 9.72
CA ALA A 28 -6.75 -1.83 9.76
C ALA A 28 -7.41 -2.70 8.70
N CYS A 29 -7.92 -3.87 9.08
CA CYS A 29 -9.10 -4.39 8.39
C CYS A 29 -10.13 -3.26 8.41
N ARG A 30 -10.63 -2.89 7.23
CA ARG A 30 -11.74 -1.97 7.16
C ARG A 30 -12.96 -2.60 7.87
N PRO A 31 -13.98 -1.81 8.26
CA PRO A 31 -15.18 -2.35 8.92
C PRO A 31 -15.94 -3.39 8.08
N ASP A 32 -15.64 -3.47 6.78
CA ASP A 32 -16.12 -4.47 5.82
C ASP A 32 -15.31 -5.80 5.85
N GLY A 33 -14.25 -5.89 6.64
CA GLY A 33 -13.38 -7.07 6.75
C GLY A 33 -12.25 -7.13 5.72
N GLU A 34 -12.21 -6.21 4.75
CA GLU A 34 -11.20 -6.23 3.69
C GLU A 34 -9.87 -5.63 4.17
N PRO A 35 -8.72 -6.25 3.84
CA PRO A 35 -7.42 -5.69 4.16
C PRO A 35 -7.20 -4.42 3.33
N ARG A 36 -6.61 -3.39 3.95
CA ARG A 36 -6.14 -2.23 3.18
C ARG A 36 -4.97 -2.64 2.32
N VAL A 37 -5.06 -2.33 1.03
CA VAL A 37 -4.03 -2.70 0.04
C VAL A 37 -3.33 -1.43 -0.42
N GLY A 38 -2.01 -1.52 -0.56
CA GLY A 38 -1.20 -0.51 -1.19
C GLY A 38 -0.41 -1.07 -2.36
N VAL A 39 -0.04 -0.22 -3.31
CA VAL A 39 0.95 -0.52 -4.34
C VAL A 39 2.18 0.33 -4.07
N LEU A 40 3.32 -0.34 -3.95
CA LEU A 40 4.62 0.31 -3.83
C LEU A 40 5.30 0.32 -5.19
N MET A 41 5.27 1.48 -5.84
CA MET A 41 5.90 1.70 -7.14
C MET A 41 7.42 1.90 -7.00
N PRO A 42 8.23 1.51 -8.00
CA PRO A 42 9.66 1.81 -8.03
C PRO A 42 9.93 3.31 -7.90
N GLY A 43 10.89 3.69 -7.05
CA GLY A 43 11.25 5.09 -6.80
C GLY A 43 10.32 5.85 -5.84
N CYS A 44 9.15 5.31 -5.51
CA CYS A 44 8.27 5.90 -4.51
C CYS A 44 8.72 5.55 -3.08
N ARG A 45 8.62 6.53 -2.17
CA ARG A 45 8.94 6.35 -0.73
C ARG A 45 7.75 5.87 0.10
N LEU A 46 6.54 6.04 -0.42
CA LEU A 46 5.29 5.70 0.24
C LEU A 46 4.43 4.87 -0.72
N PRO A 47 3.68 3.89 -0.20
CA PRO A 47 2.74 3.13 -1.00
C PRO A 47 1.50 3.98 -1.34
N VAL A 48 0.97 3.79 -2.55
CA VAL A 48 -0.31 4.34 -2.97
C VAL A 48 -1.41 3.40 -2.48
N LEU A 49 -2.40 3.91 -1.75
CA LEU A 49 -3.46 3.12 -1.15
C LEU A 49 -4.63 2.94 -2.12
N PHE A 50 -5.19 1.73 -2.14
CA PHE A 50 -6.34 1.38 -2.97
C PHE A 50 -7.50 0.84 -2.12
N PRO A 51 -8.74 1.01 -2.59
CA PRO A 51 -9.92 0.56 -1.85
C PRO A 51 -10.06 -0.97 -1.83
N SER A 52 -9.44 -1.70 -2.76
CA SER A 52 -9.49 -3.15 -2.85
C SER A 52 -8.26 -3.71 -3.57
N ILE A 53 -8.04 -5.03 -3.46
CA ILE A 53 -7.00 -5.75 -4.22
C ILE A 53 -7.24 -5.59 -5.72
N ALA A 54 -8.50 -5.71 -6.18
CA ALA A 54 -8.84 -5.57 -7.59
C ALA A 54 -8.44 -4.20 -8.16
N ALA A 55 -8.69 -3.12 -7.42
CA ALA A 55 -8.30 -1.77 -7.82
C ALA A 55 -6.78 -1.59 -7.85
N ALA A 56 -6.07 -2.17 -6.87
CA ALA A 56 -4.61 -2.16 -6.84
C ALA A 56 -4.00 -2.92 -8.03
N SER A 57 -4.54 -4.11 -8.34
CA SER A 57 -4.10 -4.93 -9.48
C SER A 57 -4.34 -4.22 -10.81
N ALA A 58 -5.53 -3.62 -10.99
CA ALA A 58 -5.83 -2.85 -12.20
C ALA A 58 -4.86 -1.67 -12.39
N ALA A 59 -4.48 -0.98 -11.31
CA ALA A 59 -3.51 0.11 -11.37
C ALA A 59 -2.09 -0.37 -11.75
N ILE A 60 -1.67 -1.55 -11.30
CA ILE A 60 -0.39 -2.16 -11.70
C ILE A 60 -0.39 -2.49 -13.19
N GLU A 61 -1.47 -3.09 -13.69
CA GLU A 61 -1.60 -3.44 -15.11
C GLU A 61 -1.67 -2.18 -16.00
N ALA A 62 -2.43 -1.15 -15.59
CA ALA A 62 -2.45 0.14 -16.29
C ALA A 62 -1.07 0.82 -16.31
N GLY A 63 -0.34 0.77 -15.19
CA GLY A 63 1.03 1.31 -15.10
C GLY A 63 2.06 0.53 -15.93
N ARG A 64 1.81 -0.76 -16.20
CA ARG A 64 2.61 -1.56 -17.15
C ARG A 64 2.32 -1.21 -18.60
N ALA A 65 1.05 -0.99 -18.94
CA ALA A 65 0.64 -0.63 -20.30
C ALA A 65 1.07 0.79 -20.72
N ALA A 66 1.29 1.68 -19.76
CA ALA A 66 1.73 3.06 -20.00
C ALA A 66 3.25 3.22 -20.16
N ARG A 67 4.03 2.13 -20.14
CA ARG A 67 5.49 2.14 -20.21
C ARG A 67 5.98 1.42 -21.47
#